data_AF-A2CD71-F1
#
_entry.id   AF-A2CD71-F1
#
_cell.length_a   1.000
_cell.length_b   1.000
_cell.length_c   1.000
_cell.angle_alpha   90.00
_cell.angle_beta   90.00
_cell.angle_gamma   90.00
#
_symmetry.space_group_name_H-M   'P 1'
#
loop_
_entity.id
_entity.type
_entity.pdbx_description
1 polymer ?
#
loop_
_entity_poly.entity_id
_entity_poly.type
_entity_poly.pdbx_seq_one_letter_code
_entity_poly.pdbx_strand_id
1 'polypeptide(L)'
;MTDLRVEFVFGEVNDQLKRELNAFWMQHSKRYQEELKSFRAAFDNNQKRMGPLKKPISRQPAAISRDQSGAIDGIVFVVLREMETSLDIGSHAYFQRMYITPASRHPRLANQLFKAFLNGFDRDIEKRDHRAKVLLAENINPGLQKASMRRYFARLGFQMMGGNQLGGEIWVRKLKTRFSF
;
A
#
# COMPACT_ATOMS: atom_id res chain seq x y z
N MET A 1 -27.80 -6.41 2.44
CA MET A 1 -26.38 -6.44 2.03
C MET A 1 -25.87 -5.02 2.11
N THR A 2 -24.86 -4.76 2.93
CA THR A 2 -24.25 -3.43 3.07
C THR A 2 -23.40 -3.13 1.83
N ASP A 3 -23.79 -2.11 1.06
CA ASP A 3 -22.97 -1.60 -0.03
C ASP A 3 -21.71 -0.95 0.53
N LEU A 4 -20.60 -1.70 0.46
CA LEU A 4 -19.28 -1.19 0.78
C LEU A 4 -18.87 -0.23 -0.33
N ARG A 5 -18.81 1.06 -0.01
CA ARG A 5 -18.41 2.11 -0.96
C ARG A 5 -16.89 2.16 -1.00
N VAL A 6 -16.32 1.59 -2.06
CA VAL A 6 -14.87 1.60 -2.32
C VAL A 6 -14.60 2.48 -3.53
N GLU A 7 -13.67 3.41 -3.39
CA GLU A 7 -13.36 4.41 -4.41
C GLU A 7 -11.86 4.43 -4.70
N PHE A 8 -11.50 4.51 -5.98
CA PHE A 8 -10.13 4.80 -6.40
C PHE A 8 -9.94 6.31 -6.50
N VAL A 9 -8.90 6.86 -5.87
CA VAL A 9 -8.75 8.32 -5.66
C VAL A 9 -7.34 8.84 -5.98
N PHE A 10 -6.48 8.01 -6.59
CA PHE A 10 -5.11 8.39 -6.88
C PHE A 10 -5.04 9.58 -7.86
N GLY A 11 -4.28 10.62 -7.49
CA GLY A 11 -4.14 11.84 -8.28
C GLY A 11 -5.38 12.74 -8.32
N GLU A 12 -6.48 12.36 -7.67
CA GLU A 12 -7.77 13.09 -7.69
C GLU A 12 -8.24 13.46 -6.28
N VAL A 13 -7.40 14.19 -5.54
CA VAL A 13 -7.72 14.62 -4.17
C VAL A 13 -8.27 16.04 -4.20
N ASN A 14 -9.60 16.17 -4.18
CA ASN A 14 -10.28 17.46 -4.01
C ASN A 14 -10.23 17.94 -2.54
N ASP A 15 -10.64 19.19 -2.29
CA ASP A 15 -10.60 19.79 -0.95
C ASP A 15 -11.46 19.05 0.08
N GLN A 16 -12.58 18.47 -0.35
CA GLN A 16 -13.45 17.69 0.52
C GLN A 16 -12.75 16.41 0.98
N LEU A 17 -12.22 15.62 0.04
CA LEU A 17 -11.48 14.40 0.34
C LEU A 17 -10.23 14.70 1.17
N LYS A 18 -9.54 15.82 0.92
CA LYS A 18 -8.40 16.26 1.72
C LYS A 18 -8.79 16.47 3.19
N ARG A 19 -9.93 17.14 3.46
CA ARG A 19 -10.45 17.32 4.83
C ARG A 19 -10.78 15.98 5.49
N GLU A 20 -11.42 15.08 4.77
CA GLU A 20 -11.79 13.75 5.27
C GLU A 20 -10.56 12.89 5.59
N LEU A 21 -9.55 12.89 4.73
CA LEU A 21 -8.28 12.19 4.95
C LEU A 21 -7.54 12.75 6.18
N ASN A 22 -7.57 14.07 6.36
CA ASN A 22 -6.99 14.70 7.55
C ASN A 22 -7.74 14.26 8.82
N ALA A 23 -9.08 14.29 8.80
CA ALA A 23 -9.89 13.80 9.93
C ALA A 23 -9.60 12.34 10.26
N PHE A 24 -9.54 11.47 9.25
CA PHE A 24 -9.18 10.07 9.40
C PHE A 24 -7.82 9.89 10.08
N TRP A 25 -6.78 10.58 9.59
CA TRP A 25 -5.44 10.43 10.15
C TRP A 25 -5.29 11.08 11.53
N MET A 26 -5.98 12.18 11.81
CA MET A 26 -6.04 12.74 13.17
C MET A 26 -6.56 11.71 14.18
N GLN A 27 -7.59 10.95 13.80
CA GLN A 27 -8.19 9.96 14.67
C GLN A 27 -7.39 8.66 14.77
N HIS A 28 -6.77 8.21 13.67
CA HIS A 28 -6.23 6.84 13.59
C HIS A 28 -4.71 6.73 13.47
N SER A 29 -3.97 7.84 13.29
CA SER A 29 -2.52 7.81 13.10
C SER A 29 -1.78 7.14 14.27
N LYS A 30 -2.15 7.47 15.52
CA LYS A 30 -1.52 6.88 16.72
C LYS A 30 -1.66 5.35 16.71
N ARG A 31 -2.88 4.85 16.55
CA ARG A 31 -3.16 3.41 16.51
C ARG A 31 -2.47 2.71 15.35
N TYR A 32 -2.46 3.34 14.17
CA TYR A 32 -1.72 2.81 13.03
C TYR A 32 -0.22 2.65 13.33
N GLN A 33 0.41 3.66 13.94
CA GLN A 33 1.83 3.58 14.32
C GLN A 33 2.10 2.53 15.40
N GLU A 34 1.21 2.39 16.38
CA GLU A 34 1.31 1.37 17.42
C GLU A 34 1.23 -0.05 16.83
N GLU A 35 0.31 -0.29 15.89
CA GLU A 35 0.23 -1.57 15.17
C GLU A 35 1.49 -1.84 14.34
N LEU A 36 2.02 -0.84 13.62
CA LEU A 36 3.27 -1.03 12.89
C LEU A 36 4.44 -1.36 13.83
N LYS A 37 4.49 -0.75 15.01
CA LYS A 37 5.52 -1.02 16.03
C LYS A 37 5.37 -2.43 16.59
N SER A 38 4.15 -2.86 16.93
CA SER A 38 3.92 -4.21 17.46
C SER A 38 4.26 -5.30 16.45
N PHE A 39 3.96 -5.08 15.16
CA PHE A 39 4.37 -6.01 14.11
C PHE A 39 5.89 -6.12 13.99
N ARG A 40 6.62 -5.00 14.08
CA ARG A 40 8.10 -5.02 14.02
C ARG A 40 8.73 -5.74 15.20
N ALA A 41 8.20 -5.53 16.41
CA ALA A 41 8.67 -6.18 17.62
C ALA A 41 8.52 -7.72 17.57
N ALA A 42 7.63 -8.24 16.71
CA ALA A 42 7.46 -9.68 16.52
C ALA A 42 8.59 -10.33 15.69
N PHE A 43 9.50 -9.54 15.09
CA PHE A 43 10.54 -10.05 14.19
C PHE A 43 11.94 -9.56 14.57
N ASP A 44 12.50 -10.13 15.63
CA ASP A 44 13.95 -10.08 15.90
C ASP A 44 14.61 -11.34 15.30
N ASN A 45 15.07 -11.28 14.03
CA ASN A 45 16.35 -11.86 13.56
C ASN A 45 16.54 -11.99 12.03
N ASN A 46 17.78 -11.70 11.62
CA ASN A 46 18.56 -12.17 10.45
C ASN A 46 17.82 -12.56 9.15
N GLN A 47 17.53 -11.59 8.30
CA GLN A 47 17.31 -11.81 6.86
C GLN A 47 18.06 -10.78 6.01
N LYS A 48 18.36 -11.15 4.75
CA LYS A 48 19.04 -10.30 3.76
C LYS A 48 18.33 -8.95 3.67
N ARG A 49 19.14 -7.90 3.77
CA ARG A 49 18.68 -6.56 4.12
C ARG A 49 18.52 -5.74 2.83
N MET A 50 17.32 -5.22 2.57
CA MET A 50 17.25 -3.98 1.77
C MET A 50 17.93 -2.86 2.56
N GLY A 51 18.70 -2.02 1.85
CA GLY A 51 19.33 -0.83 2.41
C GLY A 51 18.32 0.18 2.97
N PRO A 52 18.80 1.20 3.69
CA PRO A 52 17.94 2.25 4.25
C PRO A 52 17.12 2.92 3.13
N LEU A 53 15.79 2.96 3.31
CA LEU A 53 14.91 3.61 2.34
C LEU A 53 15.13 5.12 2.37
N LYS A 54 15.38 5.72 1.20
CA LYS A 54 15.48 7.18 1.04
C LYS A 54 14.18 7.89 1.44
N LYS A 55 14.27 9.20 1.67
CA LYS A 55 13.13 10.05 2.05
C LYS A 55 12.01 9.94 1.01
N PRO A 56 10.73 9.90 1.44
CA PRO A 56 9.59 9.98 0.52
C PRO A 56 9.64 11.20 -0.38
N ILE A 57 9.41 10.99 -1.68
CA ILE A 57 9.20 12.07 -2.65
C ILE A 57 7.75 12.54 -2.56
N SER A 58 6.80 11.61 -2.51
CA SER A 58 5.38 11.91 -2.34
C SER A 58 4.66 10.79 -1.60
N ARG A 59 3.57 11.14 -0.92
CA ARG A 59 2.61 10.21 -0.33
C ARG A 59 1.22 10.62 -0.78
N GLN A 60 0.49 9.69 -1.38
CA GLN A 60 -0.84 9.97 -1.93
C GLN A 60 -1.82 8.86 -1.54
N PRO A 61 -3.08 9.19 -1.24
CA PRO A 61 -4.13 8.19 -1.19
C PRO A 61 -4.29 7.59 -2.59
N ALA A 62 -4.63 6.31 -2.66
CA ALA A 62 -4.83 5.60 -3.92
C ALA A 62 -6.20 4.94 -4.00
N ALA A 63 -6.72 4.44 -2.88
CA ALA A 63 -8.11 4.03 -2.76
C ALA A 63 -8.60 4.26 -1.33
N ILE A 64 -9.91 4.42 -1.17
CA ILE A 64 -10.57 4.55 0.12
C ILE A 64 -11.78 3.62 0.19
N SER A 65 -12.19 3.28 1.41
CA SER A 65 -13.51 2.72 1.71
C SER A 65 -14.23 3.60 2.69
N ARG A 66 -15.56 3.59 2.61
CA ARG A 66 -16.44 4.31 3.54
C ARG A 66 -17.41 3.38 4.22
N ASP A 67 -17.69 3.69 5.48
CA ASP A 67 -18.74 3.05 6.26
C ASP A 67 -20.14 3.56 5.85
N GLN A 68 -21.17 3.10 6.57
CA GLN A 68 -22.56 3.49 6.30
C GLN A 68 -22.84 4.98 6.56
N SER A 69 -22.06 5.63 7.42
CA SER A 69 -22.15 7.06 7.69
C SER A 69 -21.45 7.91 6.63
N GLY A 70 -20.72 7.28 5.71
CA GLY A 70 -19.90 7.94 4.70
C GLY A 70 -18.50 8.32 5.20
N ALA A 71 -18.15 7.99 6.44
CA ALA A 71 -16.83 8.22 7.00
C ALA A 71 -15.82 7.22 6.41
N ILE A 72 -14.59 7.68 6.17
CA ILE A 72 -13.53 6.80 5.68
C ILE A 72 -13.21 5.77 6.76
N ASP A 73 -13.25 4.49 6.42
CA ASP A 73 -12.93 3.39 7.32
C ASP A 73 -11.77 2.51 6.81
N GLY A 74 -11.29 2.79 5.61
CA GLY A 74 -10.12 2.14 5.03
C GLY A 74 -9.44 3.01 3.98
N ILE A 75 -8.12 2.93 3.92
CA ILE A 75 -7.28 3.68 2.99
C ILE A 75 -6.19 2.76 2.47
N VAL A 76 -5.98 2.78 1.15
CA VAL A 76 -4.71 2.42 0.53
C VAL A 76 -4.00 3.71 0.14
N PHE A 77 -2.75 3.84 0.54
CA PHE A 77 -1.88 4.94 0.13
C PHE A 77 -0.62 4.41 -0.51
N VAL A 78 -0.10 5.16 -1.48
CA VAL A 78 1.16 4.88 -2.14
C VAL A 78 2.17 5.95 -1.79
N VAL A 79 3.42 5.54 -1.61
CA VAL A 79 4.54 6.42 -1.32
C VAL A 79 5.56 6.27 -2.43
N LEU A 80 5.81 7.32 -3.18
CA LEU A 80 6.90 7.34 -4.15
C LEU A 80 8.21 7.56 -3.42
N ARG A 81 9.20 6.71 -3.68
CA ARG A 81 10.56 6.88 -3.17
C ARG A 81 11.58 6.57 -4.24
N GLU A 82 12.72 7.23 -4.12
CA GLU A 82 13.95 6.77 -4.75
C GLU A 82 14.46 5.52 -4.02
N MET A 83 15.10 4.62 -4.74
CA MET A 83 15.70 3.41 -4.22
C MET A 83 17.19 3.31 -4.53
N GLU A 84 17.88 2.45 -3.79
CA GLU A 84 19.22 2.01 -4.19
C GLU A 84 19.14 1.22 -5.50
N THR A 85 20.02 1.54 -6.44
CA THR A 85 20.07 0.92 -7.78
C THR A 85 20.60 -0.51 -7.77
N SER A 86 21.09 -0.99 -6.62
CA SER A 86 21.65 -2.34 -6.42
C SER A 86 20.65 -3.48 -6.63
N LEU A 87 19.34 -3.19 -6.63
CA LEU A 87 18.27 -4.18 -6.74
C LEU A 87 17.82 -4.47 -8.18
N ASP A 88 18.38 -3.78 -9.20
CA ASP A 88 18.03 -3.91 -10.63
C ASP A 88 16.51 -3.82 -10.94
N ILE A 89 15.74 -3.19 -10.05
CA ILE A 89 14.29 -2.96 -10.23
C ILE A 89 13.97 -1.47 -10.49
N GLY A 90 15.00 -0.70 -10.85
CA GLY A 90 14.92 0.73 -11.15
C GLY A 90 15.32 1.63 -9.98
N SER A 91 15.41 2.93 -10.26
CA SER A 91 15.80 3.95 -9.29
C SER A 91 14.64 4.47 -8.44
N HIS A 92 13.39 4.19 -8.82
CA HIS A 92 12.19 4.67 -8.13
C HIS A 92 11.14 3.58 -8.04
N ALA A 93 10.38 3.60 -6.96
CA ALA A 93 9.27 2.68 -6.74
C ALA A 93 8.13 3.34 -5.97
N TYR A 94 6.92 2.83 -6.20
CA TYR A 94 5.79 3.09 -5.33
C TYR A 94 5.74 2.05 -4.22
N PHE A 95 5.61 2.48 -2.97
CA PHE A 95 5.38 1.60 -1.82
C PHE A 95 3.92 1.73 -1.41
N GLN A 96 3.14 0.66 -1.58
CA GLN A 96 1.75 0.64 -1.14
C GLN A 96 1.66 0.26 0.33
N ARG A 97 0.69 0.85 1.02
CA ARG A 97 0.25 0.42 2.34
C ARG A 97 -1.26 0.56 2.43
N MET A 98 -1.86 -0.37 3.17
CA MET A 98 -3.29 -0.36 3.46
C MET A 98 -3.50 -0.27 4.97
N TYR A 99 -4.50 0.49 5.37
CA TYR A 99 -5.00 0.52 6.74
C TYR A 99 -6.52 0.53 6.71
N ILE A 100 -7.13 -0.41 7.44
CA ILE A 100 -8.58 -0.46 7.68
C ILE A 100 -8.76 -0.31 9.19
N THR A 101 -9.72 0.51 9.60
CA THR A 101 -10.02 0.71 11.01
C THR A 101 -10.41 -0.63 11.64
N PRO A 102 -10.00 -0.90 12.89
CA PRO A 102 -10.28 -2.17 13.55
C PRO A 102 -11.75 -2.59 13.53
N ALA A 103 -12.68 -1.63 13.65
CA ALA A 103 -14.13 -1.88 13.63
C ALA A 103 -14.63 -2.39 12.28
N SER A 104 -14.01 -1.95 11.16
CA SER A 104 -14.40 -2.33 9.80
C SER A 104 -13.56 -3.48 9.22
N ARG A 105 -12.61 -4.04 9.98
CA ARG A 105 -11.71 -5.08 9.46
C ARG A 105 -12.46 -6.37 9.17
N HIS A 106 -12.60 -6.68 7.89
CA HIS A 106 -12.94 -8.03 7.45
C HIS A 106 -12.29 -8.35 6.09
N PRO A 107 -12.00 -9.64 5.80
CA PRO A 107 -11.27 -10.03 4.59
C PRO A 107 -11.90 -9.56 3.28
N ARG A 108 -13.24 -9.51 3.21
CA ARG A 108 -13.97 -9.04 2.03
C ARG A 108 -13.67 -7.57 1.71
N LEU A 109 -13.68 -6.68 2.71
CA LEU A 109 -13.38 -5.25 2.51
C LEU A 109 -11.92 -5.06 2.10
N ALA A 110 -10.99 -5.71 2.80
CA ALA A 110 -9.56 -5.65 2.45
C ALA A 110 -9.30 -6.06 0.99
N ASN A 111 -9.93 -7.14 0.54
CA ASN A 111 -9.82 -7.60 -0.84
C ASN A 111 -10.46 -6.63 -1.84
N GLN A 112 -11.67 -6.11 -1.55
CA GLN A 112 -12.35 -5.15 -2.43
C GLN A 112 -11.55 -3.85 -2.56
N LEU A 113 -11.10 -3.29 -1.43
CA LEU A 113 -10.29 -2.09 -1.38
C LEU A 113 -8.97 -2.25 -2.15
N PHE A 114 -8.28 -3.38 -1.94
CA PHE A 114 -7.02 -3.64 -2.64
C PHE A 114 -7.21 -3.88 -4.14
N LYS A 115 -8.28 -4.56 -4.55
CA LYS A 115 -8.62 -4.74 -5.97
C LYS A 115 -8.97 -3.41 -6.65
N ALA A 116 -9.78 -2.56 -6.01
CA ALA A 116 -10.10 -1.24 -6.53
C ALA A 116 -8.84 -0.40 -6.71
N PHE A 117 -7.94 -0.44 -5.72
CA PHE A 117 -6.61 0.16 -5.83
C PHE A 117 -5.84 -0.37 -7.05
N LEU A 118 -5.61 -1.68 -7.17
CA LEU A 118 -4.79 -2.22 -8.26
C LEU A 118 -5.39 -1.94 -9.64
N ASN A 119 -6.71 -2.14 -9.79
CA ASN A 119 -7.40 -1.90 -11.06
C ASN A 119 -7.31 -0.43 -11.49
N GLY A 120 -7.59 0.50 -10.56
CA GLY A 120 -7.48 1.93 -10.85
C GLY A 120 -6.02 2.34 -11.11
N PHE A 121 -5.08 1.82 -10.33
CA PHE A 121 -3.66 2.15 -10.46
C PHE A 121 -3.06 1.64 -11.77
N ASP A 122 -3.57 0.52 -12.30
CA ASP A 122 -3.20 -0.01 -13.61
C ASP A 122 -3.85 0.75 -14.77
N ARG A 123 -5.07 1.25 -14.59
CA ARG A 123 -5.81 2.02 -15.59
C ARG A 123 -5.23 3.42 -15.75
N ASP A 124 -4.98 4.11 -14.64
CA ASP A 124 -4.59 5.52 -14.62
C ASP A 124 -3.06 5.68 -14.70
N ILE A 125 -2.47 5.06 -15.73
CA ILE A 125 -1.01 4.98 -15.93
C ILE A 125 -0.35 6.35 -15.96
N GLU A 126 -1.03 7.32 -16.57
CA GLU A 126 -0.54 8.67 -16.85
C GLU A 126 -0.41 9.53 -15.59
N LYS A 127 -1.17 9.21 -14.53
CA LYS A 127 -1.08 9.91 -13.24
C LYS A 127 0.14 9.49 -12.42
N ARG A 128 0.83 8.42 -12.83
CA ARG A 128 1.97 7.85 -12.11
C ARG A 128 3.26 8.52 -12.55
N ASP A 129 4.20 8.61 -11.63
CA ASP A 129 5.57 9.01 -11.91
C ASP A 129 6.22 7.94 -12.78
N HIS A 130 6.55 8.33 -14.02
CA HIS A 130 7.11 7.44 -15.04
C HIS A 130 8.46 6.82 -14.65
N ARG A 131 9.18 7.42 -13.68
CA ARG A 131 10.44 6.89 -13.15
C ARG A 131 10.19 5.62 -12.33
N ALA A 132 9.02 5.48 -11.71
CA ALA A 132 8.69 4.31 -10.91
C ALA A 132 8.22 3.15 -11.81
N LYS A 133 9.06 2.11 -11.90
CA LYS A 133 8.77 0.92 -12.73
C LYS A 133 8.14 -0.22 -11.94
N VAL A 134 8.08 -0.12 -10.62
CA VAL A 134 7.56 -1.17 -9.74
C VAL A 134 6.68 -0.63 -8.63
N LEU A 135 5.73 -1.46 -8.23
CA LEU A 135 4.91 -1.32 -7.04
C LEU A 135 5.37 -2.34 -6.00
N LEU A 136 5.73 -1.84 -4.84
CA LEU A 136 6.24 -2.60 -3.70
C LEU A 136 5.16 -2.70 -2.63
N ALA A 137 4.97 -3.91 -2.11
CA ALA A 137 4.21 -4.20 -0.93
C ALA A 137 5.17 -4.67 0.18
N GLU A 138 5.15 -3.97 1.31
CA GLU A 138 5.94 -4.30 2.48
C GLU A 138 5.02 -4.98 3.52
N ASN A 139 5.05 -6.31 3.57
CA ASN A 139 4.15 -7.10 4.39
C ASN A 139 4.78 -7.37 5.76
N ILE A 140 4.72 -6.39 6.65
CA ILE A 140 5.16 -6.55 8.04
C ILE A 140 4.11 -7.20 8.96
N ASN A 141 2.83 -7.20 8.56
CA ASN A 141 1.78 -7.84 9.35
C ASN A 141 1.96 -9.38 9.27
N PRO A 142 2.16 -10.10 10.40
CA PRO A 142 2.33 -11.55 10.40
C PRO A 142 1.17 -12.31 9.73
N GLY A 143 -0.04 -11.76 9.81
CA GLY A 143 -1.22 -12.32 9.13
C GLY A 143 -1.10 -12.34 7.60
N LEU A 144 -0.30 -11.44 7.01
CA LEU A 144 -0.03 -11.38 5.58
C LEU A 144 1.08 -12.33 5.12
N GLN A 145 1.86 -12.88 6.05
CA GLN A 145 2.95 -13.83 5.75
C GLN A 145 2.46 -15.29 5.72
N LYS A 146 1.17 -15.53 5.99
CA LYS A 146 0.54 -16.85 5.87
C LYS A 146 0.56 -17.33 4.41
N ALA A 147 0.71 -18.64 4.20
CA ALA A 147 0.78 -19.23 2.86
C ALA A 147 -0.41 -18.87 1.94
N SER A 148 -1.62 -18.75 2.50
CA SER A 148 -2.80 -18.31 1.74
C SER A 148 -2.66 -16.88 1.21
N MET A 149 -2.10 -15.97 2.02
CA MET A 149 -1.85 -14.59 1.64
C MET A 149 -0.70 -14.46 0.64
N ARG A 150 0.38 -15.24 0.83
CA ARG A 150 1.46 -15.33 -0.17
C ARG A 150 0.93 -15.76 -1.55
N ARG A 151 0.07 -16.78 -1.59
CA ARG A 151 -0.62 -17.22 -2.84
C ARG A 151 -1.54 -16.13 -3.40
N TYR A 152 -2.23 -15.39 -2.54
CA TYR A 152 -3.08 -14.27 -2.96
C TYR A 152 -2.25 -13.16 -3.63
N PHE A 153 -1.15 -12.72 -3.03
CA PHE A 153 -0.26 -11.72 -3.63
C PHE A 153 0.34 -12.19 -4.96
N ALA A 154 0.76 -13.46 -5.05
CA ALA A 154 1.24 -14.05 -6.30
C ALA A 154 0.19 -13.97 -7.43
N ARG A 155 -1.08 -14.28 -7.14
CA ARG A 155 -2.18 -14.16 -8.12
C ARG A 155 -2.45 -12.72 -8.57
N LEU A 156 -2.08 -11.73 -7.75
CA LEU A 156 -2.18 -10.31 -8.11
C LEU A 156 -0.96 -9.81 -8.91
N GLY A 157 -0.03 -10.71 -9.25
CA GLY A 157 1.16 -10.39 -10.04
C GLY A 157 2.32 -9.84 -9.21
N PHE A 158 2.30 -10.00 -7.88
CA PHE A 158 3.45 -9.70 -7.04
C PHE A 158 4.39 -10.91 -6.95
N GLN A 159 5.69 -10.66 -7.03
CA GLN A 159 6.75 -11.62 -6.79
C GLN A 159 7.44 -11.30 -5.46
N MET A 160 7.63 -12.30 -4.60
CA MET A 160 8.38 -12.13 -3.36
C MET A 160 9.88 -12.00 -3.67
N MET A 161 10.51 -10.92 -3.19
CA MET A 161 11.95 -10.67 -3.37
C MET A 161 12.79 -11.04 -2.15
N GLY A 162 12.15 -11.20 -0.98
CA GLY A 162 12.80 -11.58 0.27
C GLY A 162 12.24 -10.84 1.47
N GLY A 163 12.94 -10.91 2.60
CA GLY A 163 12.63 -10.15 3.81
C GLY A 163 13.24 -8.74 3.83
N ASN A 164 12.85 -7.93 4.79
CA ASN A 164 13.49 -6.65 5.11
C ASN A 164 13.96 -6.60 6.57
N GLN A 165 14.64 -5.50 6.92
CA GLN A 165 15.18 -5.26 8.27
C GLN A 165 14.11 -5.17 9.36
N LEU A 166 12.84 -5.02 8.98
CA LEU A 166 11.69 -4.88 9.87
C LEU A 166 10.91 -6.20 9.98
N GLY A 167 11.46 -7.31 9.49
CA GLY A 167 10.81 -8.63 9.50
C GLY A 167 9.67 -8.79 8.52
N GLY A 168 9.47 -7.83 7.62
CA GLY A 168 8.44 -7.88 6.60
C GLY A 168 8.91 -8.56 5.32
N GLU A 169 7.97 -9.16 4.59
CA GLU A 169 8.24 -9.64 3.23
C GLU A 169 8.11 -8.49 2.23
N ILE A 170 9.08 -8.38 1.33
CA ILE A 170 9.05 -7.45 0.20
C ILE A 170 8.50 -8.17 -1.02
N TRP A 171 7.40 -7.62 -1.52
CA TRP A 171 6.69 -8.13 -2.69
C TRP A 171 6.70 -7.07 -3.78
N VAL A 172 6.98 -7.47 -5.01
CA VAL A 172 7.23 -6.56 -6.13
C VAL A 172 6.34 -6.90 -7.30
N ARG A 173 5.65 -5.89 -7.83
CA ARG A 173 4.86 -5.99 -9.05
C ARG A 173 5.38 -5.00 -10.08
N LYS A 174 5.71 -5.47 -11.28
CA LYS A 174 6.12 -4.58 -12.39
C LYS A 174 4.93 -3.72 -12.81
N LEU A 175 5.17 -2.43 -13.00
CA LEU A 175 4.18 -1.49 -13.51
C LEU A 175 4.36 -1.34 -15.02
N LYS A 176 3.26 -1.41 -15.76
CA LYS A 176 3.27 -1.08 -17.20
C LYS A 176 3.62 0.40 -17.35
N THR A 177 4.61 0.76 -18.13
CA THR A 177 4.86 2.17 -18.48
C THR A 177 4.48 2.39 -19.93
N ARG A 178 3.51 3.26 -20.21
CA ARG A 178 3.30 3.76 -21.57
C ARG A 178 4.26 4.92 -21.79
N PHE A 179 5.08 4.80 -22.83
CA PHE A 179 5.75 5.94 -23.43
C PHE A 179 4.84 6.40 -24.55
N SER A 180 4.11 7.49 -24.34
CA SER A 180 3.44 8.20 -25.42
C SER A 180 4.43 9.26 -25.87
N PHE A 181 4.99 9.11 -27.07
CA PHE A 181 5.76 10.17 -27.75
C PHE A 181 4.81 11.03 -28.57
#